data_AF-A0AAD3MRV1-F1
#
_entry.id   AF-A0AAD3MRV1-F1
#
_cell.length_a   1.000
_cell.length_b   1.000
_cell.length_c   1.000
_cell.angle_alpha   90.00
_cell.angle_beta   90.00
_cell.angle_gamma   90.00
#
_symmetry.space_group_name_H-M   'P 1'
#
loop_
_entity.id
_entity.type
_entity.pdbx_description
1 polymer ?
#
loop_
_entity_poly.entity_id
_entity_poly.type
_entity_poly.pdbx_seq_one_letter_code
_entity_poly.pdbx_strand_id
1 'polypeptide(L)'
;MSAHRLQQLKGHILPEIKSTAMAGSLSPLTTHVLNTAMGVPGSNMALSLYRQDLPTNAWSLITTGTTNDDGRCPGLITKELFTSGVYKIRFESAQYWASMGQTSFYPYVEIVFTINDPGQKYHVPLLLSPFSYNDELEAIRRQRMAELQAKHGDASNNQQGEEAKQRETDMRNTILAQVLDQSARARLSNLALVKPEKANAVENYLIQMARFGKLGGKISESGLIEILEKVSQQTEKKTTVTFNRRRVMDSDDEDDY
;
A
#
# COMPACT_ATOMS: atom_id res chain seq x y z
N MET A 1 -3.09 -11.78 -65.93
CA MET A 1 -2.53 -10.81 -64.96
C MET A 1 -3.04 -11.08 -63.53
N SER A 2 -2.77 -12.25 -62.91
CA SER A 2 -2.85 -12.42 -61.44
C SER A 2 -2.43 -13.83 -60.96
N ALA A 3 -1.26 -14.31 -61.37
CA ALA A 3 -0.71 -15.56 -60.82
C ALA A 3 0.78 -15.45 -60.44
N HIS A 4 1.53 -14.53 -61.06
CA HIS A 4 2.94 -14.29 -60.72
C HIS A 4 3.18 -13.28 -59.59
N ARG A 5 2.17 -12.52 -59.16
CA ARG A 5 2.34 -11.53 -58.08
C ARG A 5 2.23 -12.13 -56.66
N LEU A 6 1.79 -13.38 -56.55
CA LEU A 6 1.62 -14.10 -55.27
C LEU A 6 2.81 -15.00 -54.88
N GLN A 7 3.83 -15.14 -55.74
CA GLN A 7 5.05 -15.90 -55.42
C GLN A 7 6.22 -15.02 -54.95
N GLN A 8 6.10 -13.68 -55.02
CA GLN A 8 7.21 -12.75 -54.71
C GLN A 8 7.10 -12.03 -53.36
N LEU A 9 6.18 -12.44 -52.48
CA LEU A 9 6.05 -11.89 -51.12
C LEU A 9 6.25 -12.94 -50.00
N LYS A 10 6.82 -14.12 -50.32
CA LYS A 10 7.17 -15.15 -49.34
C LYS A 10 8.59 -15.00 -48.72
N GLY A 11 9.26 -13.87 -48.96
CA GLY A 11 10.68 -13.70 -48.60
C GLY A 11 11.00 -12.79 -47.40
N HIS A 12 10.06 -12.02 -46.87
CA HIS A 12 10.36 -11.03 -45.83
C HIS A 12 9.20 -10.84 -44.85
N ILE A 13 8.96 -11.85 -44.02
CA ILE A 13 8.20 -11.72 -42.78
C ILE A 13 9.03 -12.46 -41.73
N LEU A 14 9.52 -11.69 -40.76
CA LEU A 14 10.06 -11.98 -39.43
C LEU A 14 10.52 -13.43 -39.15
N PRO A 15 11.72 -13.65 -38.58
CA PRO A 15 12.11 -14.99 -38.16
C PRO A 15 11.07 -15.52 -37.18
N GLU A 16 10.40 -16.61 -37.55
CA GLU A 16 9.67 -17.47 -36.62
C GLU A 16 10.66 -17.86 -35.53
N ILE A 17 10.57 -17.18 -34.38
CA ILE A 17 11.19 -17.66 -33.16
C ILE A 17 10.41 -18.91 -32.79
N LYS A 18 10.92 -20.05 -33.25
CA LYS A 18 10.50 -21.37 -32.83
C LYS A 18 10.42 -21.37 -31.30
N SER A 19 9.21 -21.59 -30.79
CA SER A 19 8.98 -21.98 -29.40
C SER A 19 9.79 -23.24 -29.14
N THR A 20 11.02 -23.03 -28.66
CA THR A 20 11.87 -24.08 -28.17
C THR A 20 11.65 -24.06 -26.67
N ALA A 21 10.83 -24.99 -26.20
CA ALA A 21 10.85 -25.38 -24.81
C ALA A 21 12.26 -25.87 -24.48
N MET A 22 13.14 -24.95 -24.06
CA MET A 22 14.48 -25.26 -23.60
C MET A 22 14.42 -25.69 -22.14
N ALA A 23 14.31 -27.01 -21.93
CA ALA A 23 14.80 -27.60 -20.69
C ALA A 23 16.33 -27.44 -20.68
N GLY A 24 16.90 -26.69 -19.71
CA GLY A 24 18.36 -26.73 -19.51
C GLY A 24 19.06 -25.61 -18.75
N SER A 25 18.46 -24.43 -18.52
CA SER A 25 19.05 -23.46 -17.57
C SER A 25 17.97 -22.56 -16.96
N LEU A 26 18.04 -22.37 -15.64
CA LEU A 26 17.14 -21.45 -14.93
C LEU A 26 17.42 -20.03 -15.42
N SER A 27 16.37 -19.34 -15.90
CA SER A 27 16.47 -17.94 -16.27
C SER A 27 17.03 -17.10 -15.12
N PRO A 28 18.03 -16.22 -15.35
CA PRO A 28 18.58 -15.37 -14.31
C PRO A 28 17.59 -14.28 -13.88
N LEU A 29 16.55 -14.01 -14.67
CA LEU A 29 15.48 -13.08 -14.34
C LEU A 29 14.17 -13.86 -14.16
N THR A 30 13.51 -13.68 -13.03
CA THR A 30 12.22 -14.30 -12.75
C THR A 30 11.20 -13.26 -12.30
N THR A 31 9.93 -13.57 -12.52
CA THR A 31 8.80 -12.76 -12.04
C THR A 31 7.76 -13.63 -11.32
N HIS A 32 6.95 -13.00 -10.49
CA HIS A 32 5.80 -13.59 -9.83
C HIS A 32 4.74 -12.50 -9.68
N VAL A 33 3.58 -12.74 -10.27
CA VAL A 33 2.43 -11.86 -10.23
C VAL A 33 1.46 -12.40 -9.19
N LEU A 34 1.06 -11.55 -8.25
CA LEU A 34 0.05 -11.87 -7.25
C LEU A 34 -1.12 -10.91 -7.40
N ASN A 35 -2.32 -11.47 -7.53
CA ASN A 35 -3.55 -10.71 -7.41
C ASN A 35 -3.89 -10.55 -5.92
N THR A 36 -3.60 -9.37 -5.38
CA THR A 36 -3.79 -9.09 -3.95
C THR A 36 -5.25 -8.80 -3.59
N ALA A 37 -6.09 -8.46 -4.57
CA ALA A 37 -7.51 -8.23 -4.34
C ALA A 37 -8.27 -9.54 -4.02
N MET A 38 -7.86 -10.65 -4.64
CA MET A 38 -8.44 -11.97 -4.44
C MET A 38 -7.54 -12.92 -3.62
N GLY A 39 -6.29 -12.53 -3.35
CA GLY A 39 -5.33 -13.35 -2.62
C GLY A 39 -4.87 -14.59 -3.39
N VAL A 40 -4.85 -14.52 -4.73
CA VAL A 40 -4.52 -15.64 -5.63
C VAL A 40 -3.38 -15.27 -6.57
N PRO A 41 -2.67 -16.25 -7.17
CA PRO A 41 -1.70 -15.96 -8.22
C PRO A 41 -2.34 -15.24 -9.41
N GLY A 42 -1.61 -14.26 -9.97
CA GLY A 42 -2.01 -13.56 -11.19
C GLY A 42 -1.74 -14.40 -12.43
N SER A 43 -2.50 -15.48 -12.61
CA SER A 43 -2.37 -16.40 -13.75
C SER A 43 -2.89 -15.81 -15.06
N ASN A 44 -2.41 -16.32 -16.20
CA ASN A 44 -2.81 -15.90 -17.54
C ASN A 44 -2.61 -14.41 -17.87
N MET A 45 -1.68 -13.75 -17.17
CA MET A 45 -1.29 -12.37 -17.44
C MET A 45 -0.24 -12.32 -18.55
N ALA A 46 -0.56 -11.64 -19.64
CA ALA A 46 0.40 -11.37 -20.70
C ALA A 46 1.46 -10.37 -20.24
N LEU A 47 2.72 -10.62 -20.62
CA LEU A 47 3.84 -9.75 -20.32
C LEU A 47 4.87 -9.70 -21.45
N SER A 48 5.70 -8.68 -21.44
CA SER A 48 6.80 -8.49 -22.41
C SER A 48 8.04 -7.93 -21.71
N LEU A 49 9.20 -8.53 -21.99
CA LEU A 49 10.51 -8.08 -21.52
C LEU A 49 11.23 -7.30 -22.62
N TYR A 50 11.74 -6.13 -22.28
CA TYR A 50 12.51 -5.26 -23.15
C TYR A 50 13.87 -4.95 -22.53
N ARG A 51 14.82 -4.58 -23.38
CA ARG A 51 16.10 -3.97 -23.00
C ARG A 51 16.23 -2.61 -23.66
N GLN A 52 16.77 -1.65 -22.91
CA GLN A 52 17.07 -0.33 -23.43
C GLN A 52 18.40 -0.34 -24.16
N ASP A 53 18.42 0.27 -25.34
CA ASP A 53 19.63 0.64 -26.05
C ASP A 53 20.16 1.97 -25.51
N LEU A 54 21.34 1.97 -24.90
CA LEU A 54 21.87 3.14 -24.17
C LEU A 54 22.16 4.37 -25.06
N PRO A 55 22.69 4.25 -26.29
CA PRO A 55 22.93 5.39 -27.15
C PRO A 55 21.65 6.07 -27.65
N THR A 56 20.59 5.30 -27.92
CA THR A 56 19.36 5.82 -28.54
C THR A 56 18.18 5.95 -27.58
N ASN A 57 18.28 5.38 -26.38
CA ASN A 57 17.18 5.16 -25.43
C ASN A 57 16.01 4.33 -26.00
N ALA A 58 16.19 3.66 -27.13
CA ALA A 58 15.16 2.82 -27.73
C ALA A 58 14.97 1.52 -26.95
N TRP A 59 13.73 1.03 -26.87
CA TRP A 59 13.40 -0.25 -26.25
C TRP A 59 13.36 -1.36 -27.29
N SER A 60 14.20 -2.39 -27.11
CA SER A 60 14.20 -3.60 -27.94
C SER A 60 13.49 -4.73 -27.21
N LEU A 61 12.51 -5.35 -27.86
CA LEU A 61 11.80 -6.51 -27.33
C LEU A 61 12.75 -7.71 -27.25
N ILE A 62 12.78 -8.37 -26.10
CA ILE A 62 13.55 -9.61 -25.88
C ILE A 62 12.61 -10.81 -25.97
N THR A 63 11.54 -10.79 -25.16
CA THR A 63 10.66 -11.95 -24.97
C THR A 63 9.24 -11.50 -24.67
N THR A 64 8.26 -12.23 -25.16
CA THR A 64 6.86 -12.16 -24.71
C THR A 64 6.51 -13.43 -23.95
N GLY A 65 5.56 -13.34 -23.02
CA GLY A 65 5.17 -14.48 -22.20
C GLY A 65 3.80 -14.32 -21.57
N THR A 66 3.35 -15.37 -20.90
CA THR A 66 2.11 -15.39 -20.13
C THR A 66 2.38 -16.11 -18.82
N THR A 67 1.89 -15.57 -17.71
CA THR A 67 2.05 -16.21 -16.40
C THR A 67 1.28 -17.52 -16.32
N ASN A 68 1.88 -18.52 -15.70
CA ASN A 68 1.27 -19.82 -15.43
C ASN A 68 0.28 -19.76 -14.24
N ASP A 69 -0.25 -20.92 -13.84
CA ASP A 69 -1.23 -21.04 -12.74
C ASP A 69 -0.70 -20.57 -11.37
N ASP A 70 0.63 -20.58 -11.18
CA ASP A 70 1.32 -20.04 -10.00
C ASP A 70 1.72 -18.56 -10.19
N GLY A 71 1.19 -17.87 -11.21
CA GLY A 71 1.49 -16.46 -11.46
C GLY A 71 2.93 -16.18 -11.90
N ARG A 72 3.68 -17.19 -12.33
CA ARG A 72 5.09 -17.07 -12.73
C ARG A 72 5.25 -17.16 -14.24
N CYS A 73 6.30 -16.53 -14.77
CA CYS A 73 6.72 -16.69 -16.16
C CYS A 73 8.17 -17.19 -16.18
N PRO A 74 8.41 -18.51 -16.32
CA PRO A 74 9.77 -19.03 -16.46
C PRO A 74 10.34 -18.67 -17.85
N GLY A 75 11.67 -18.70 -17.97
CA GLY A 75 12.32 -18.56 -19.28
C GLY A 75 12.29 -17.15 -19.89
N LEU A 76 12.19 -16.09 -19.07
CA LEU A 76 12.13 -14.70 -19.57
C LEU A 76 13.34 -14.30 -20.42
N ILE A 77 14.53 -14.76 -20.04
CA ILE A 77 15.78 -14.50 -20.75
C ILE A 77 16.79 -15.62 -20.47
N THR A 78 17.70 -15.89 -21.40
CA THR A 78 18.81 -16.82 -21.20
C THR A 78 20.00 -16.12 -20.53
N LYS A 79 20.93 -16.86 -19.95
CA LYS A 79 22.13 -16.27 -19.31
C LYS A 79 23.02 -15.55 -20.32
N GLU A 80 23.07 -16.02 -21.56
CA GLU A 80 23.92 -15.48 -22.61
C GLU A 80 23.44 -14.10 -23.08
N LEU A 81 22.12 -13.88 -23.09
CA LEU A 81 21.51 -12.60 -23.46
C LEU A 81 21.41 -11.62 -22.29
N PHE A 82 21.56 -12.11 -21.06
CA PHE A 82 21.44 -11.30 -19.86
C PHE A 82 22.76 -10.62 -19.52
N THR A 83 22.92 -9.38 -19.98
CA THR A 83 24.08 -8.54 -19.67
C THR A 83 23.68 -7.33 -18.83
N SER A 84 24.66 -6.62 -18.26
CA SER A 84 24.39 -5.33 -17.62
C SER A 84 23.70 -4.34 -18.57
N GLY A 85 22.79 -3.54 -18.02
CA GLY A 85 21.97 -2.60 -18.77
C GLY A 85 20.62 -2.32 -18.09
N VAL A 86 19.79 -1.52 -18.75
CA VAL A 86 18.43 -1.20 -18.28
C VAL A 86 17.44 -2.10 -19.00
N TYR A 87 16.54 -2.70 -18.23
CA TYR A 87 15.48 -3.59 -18.70
C TYR A 87 14.13 -3.07 -18.26
N LYS A 88 13.09 -3.55 -18.94
CA LYS A 88 11.71 -3.23 -18.63
C LYS A 88 10.84 -4.46 -18.78
N ILE A 89 10.05 -4.78 -17.76
CA ILE A 89 8.96 -5.75 -17.90
C ILE A 89 7.64 -4.96 -17.96
N ARG A 90 6.88 -5.19 -19.02
CA ARG A 90 5.53 -4.67 -19.21
C ARG A 90 4.52 -5.77 -18.94
N PHE A 91 3.55 -5.49 -18.08
CA PHE A 91 2.45 -6.37 -17.70
C PHE A 91 1.13 -5.79 -18.24
N GLU A 92 0.34 -6.59 -18.96
CA GLU A 92 -0.94 -6.15 -19.54
C GLU A 92 -2.07 -6.21 -18.50
N SER A 93 -2.00 -5.32 -17.49
CA SER A 93 -2.92 -5.31 -16.35
C SER A 93 -4.38 -5.10 -16.75
N ALA A 94 -4.69 -4.21 -17.71
CA ALA A 94 -6.08 -4.01 -18.12
C ALA A 94 -6.66 -5.23 -18.83
N GLN A 95 -5.89 -5.89 -19.69
CA GLN A 95 -6.33 -7.13 -20.32
C GLN A 95 -6.59 -8.22 -19.28
N TYR A 96 -5.71 -8.34 -18.28
CA TYR A 96 -5.86 -9.28 -17.18
C TYR A 96 -7.18 -9.05 -16.42
N TRP A 97 -7.45 -7.83 -15.97
CA TRP A 97 -8.68 -7.51 -15.24
C TRP A 97 -9.94 -7.63 -16.10
N ALA A 98 -9.86 -7.23 -17.37
CA ALA A 98 -10.98 -7.35 -18.31
C ALA A 98 -11.40 -8.81 -18.52
N SER A 99 -10.44 -9.76 -18.53
CA SER A 99 -10.75 -11.19 -18.65
C SER A 99 -11.53 -11.74 -17.45
N MET A 100 -11.48 -11.05 -16.30
CA MET A 100 -12.26 -11.35 -15.09
C MET A 100 -13.50 -10.46 -14.95
N GLY A 101 -13.88 -9.71 -15.99
CA GLY A 101 -15.03 -8.82 -15.96
C GLY A 101 -14.85 -7.57 -15.09
N GLN A 102 -13.60 -7.18 -14.80
CA GLN A 102 -13.29 -5.99 -13.99
C GLN A 102 -12.57 -4.93 -14.82
N THR A 103 -12.73 -3.67 -14.43
CA THR A 103 -11.95 -2.55 -14.96
C THR A 103 -10.64 -2.42 -14.21
N SER A 104 -9.58 -2.05 -14.93
CA SER A 104 -8.29 -1.70 -14.33
C SER A 104 -8.08 -0.20 -14.39
N PHE A 105 -7.61 0.40 -13.30
CA PHE A 105 -7.12 1.78 -13.34
C PHE A 105 -5.85 1.91 -14.21
N TYR A 106 -5.00 0.88 -14.17
CA TYR A 106 -3.75 0.85 -14.93
C TYR A 106 -3.98 0.15 -16.29
N PRO A 107 -3.80 0.84 -17.43
CA PRO A 107 -3.93 0.23 -18.75
C PRO A 107 -2.90 -0.90 -18.96
N TYR A 108 -1.71 -0.70 -18.42
CA TYR A 108 -0.62 -1.65 -18.30
C TYR A 108 0.30 -1.17 -17.16
N VAL A 109 1.19 -2.03 -16.67
CA VAL A 109 2.21 -1.68 -15.68
C VAL A 109 3.59 -1.96 -16.26
N GLU A 110 4.49 -0.99 -16.23
CA GLU A 110 5.89 -1.17 -16.64
C GLU A 110 6.80 -1.02 -15.43
N ILE A 111 7.63 -2.04 -15.18
CA ILE A 111 8.70 -1.99 -14.18
C ILE A 111 10.03 -1.88 -14.92
N VAL A 112 10.68 -0.72 -14.80
CA VAL A 112 12.00 -0.44 -15.38
C VAL A 112 13.06 -0.62 -14.30
N PHE A 113 14.12 -1.37 -14.60
CA PHE A 113 15.16 -1.70 -13.63
C PHE A 113 16.53 -1.84 -14.28
N THR A 114 17.58 -1.62 -13.49
CA THR A 114 18.97 -1.73 -13.92
C THR A 114 19.60 -3.02 -13.43
N ILE A 115 20.30 -3.72 -14.31
CA ILE A 115 21.14 -4.87 -14.01
C ILE A 115 22.59 -4.42 -14.00
N ASN A 116 23.25 -4.55 -12.84
CA ASN A 116 24.66 -4.22 -12.67
C ASN A 116 25.55 -5.46 -12.76
N ASP A 117 25.15 -6.56 -12.10
CA ASP A 117 25.90 -7.82 -12.07
C ASP A 117 25.08 -8.93 -12.75
N PRO A 118 25.34 -9.24 -14.03
CA PRO A 118 24.62 -10.29 -14.76
C PRO A 118 24.91 -11.71 -14.21
N GLY A 119 25.89 -11.88 -13.32
CA GLY A 119 26.15 -13.14 -12.63
C GLY A 119 25.10 -13.49 -11.57
N GLN A 120 24.32 -12.52 -11.11
CA GLN A 120 23.28 -12.71 -10.09
C GLN A 120 21.92 -13.10 -10.69
N LYS A 121 21.09 -13.70 -9.82
CA LYS A 121 19.68 -13.94 -10.11
C LYS A 121 18.84 -12.78 -9.59
N TYR A 122 17.94 -12.26 -10.44
CA TYR A 122 17.04 -11.17 -10.13
C TYR A 122 15.59 -11.67 -10.10
N HIS A 123 14.83 -11.21 -9.10
CA HIS A 123 13.40 -11.46 -9.00
C HIS A 123 12.65 -10.13 -8.98
N VAL A 124 11.75 -9.95 -9.96
CA VAL A 124 10.95 -8.73 -10.12
C VAL A 124 9.46 -9.11 -10.03
N PRO A 125 8.87 -9.09 -8.82
CA PRO A 125 7.46 -9.42 -8.64
C PRO A 125 6.54 -8.25 -8.98
N LEU A 126 5.26 -8.55 -9.23
CA LEU A 126 4.18 -7.57 -9.33
C LEU A 126 3.06 -7.97 -8.37
N LEU A 127 2.74 -7.08 -7.43
CA LEU A 127 1.54 -7.18 -6.61
C LEU A 127 0.48 -6.28 -7.25
N LEU A 128 -0.62 -6.88 -7.70
CA LEU A 128 -1.64 -6.19 -8.49
C LEU A 128 -2.99 -6.24 -7.80
N SER A 129 -3.63 -5.08 -7.79
CA SER A 129 -5.04 -4.92 -7.49
C SER A 129 -5.66 -3.97 -8.53
N PRO A 130 -7.00 -3.96 -8.70
CA PRO A 130 -7.62 -3.24 -9.82
C PRO A 130 -7.55 -1.72 -9.66
N PHE A 131 -7.34 -1.22 -8.44
CA PHE A 131 -7.25 0.19 -8.10
C PHE A 131 -6.09 0.46 -7.14
N SER A 132 -5.69 1.72 -6.96
CA SER A 132 -4.67 2.03 -5.97
C SER A 132 -5.18 1.77 -4.54
N TYR A 133 -4.28 1.56 -3.59
CA TYR A 133 -4.63 1.36 -2.17
C TYR A 133 -5.58 2.45 -1.63
N ASN A 134 -5.44 3.69 -2.10
CA ASN A 134 -6.33 4.79 -1.71
C ASN A 134 -7.75 4.61 -2.26
N ASP A 135 -7.87 4.25 -3.53
CA ASP A 135 -9.17 4.03 -4.18
C ASP A 135 -9.88 2.81 -3.58
N GLU A 136 -9.14 1.76 -3.23
CA GLU A 136 -9.66 0.59 -2.52
C GLU A 136 -10.16 0.95 -1.13
N LEU A 137 -9.37 1.71 -0.36
CA LEU A 137 -9.79 2.24 0.94
C LEU A 137 -11.06 3.08 0.84
N GLU A 138 -11.17 3.93 -0.19
CA GLU A 138 -12.35 4.75 -0.41
C GLU A 138 -13.57 3.93 -0.85
N ALA A 139 -13.37 2.90 -1.67
CA ALA A 139 -14.43 1.98 -2.07
C ALA A 139 -14.94 1.17 -0.87
N ILE A 140 -14.03 0.60 -0.07
CA ILE A 140 -14.35 -0.13 1.17
C ILE A 140 -15.05 0.80 2.17
N ARG A 141 -14.57 2.04 2.34
CA ARG A 141 -15.23 3.04 3.20
C ARG A 141 -16.64 3.38 2.71
N ARG A 142 -16.82 3.60 1.41
CA ARG A 142 -18.15 3.87 0.81
C ARG A 142 -19.09 2.70 1.02
N GLN A 143 -18.64 1.47 0.77
CA GLN A 143 -19.46 0.29 0.96
C GLN A 143 -19.83 0.09 2.44
N ARG A 144 -18.87 0.23 3.36
CA ARG A 144 -19.10 0.12 4.81
C ARG A 144 -20.07 1.20 5.30
N MET A 145 -19.94 2.43 4.81
CA MET A 145 -20.89 3.51 5.14
C MET A 145 -22.29 3.22 4.59
N ALA A 146 -22.41 2.73 3.36
CA ALA A 146 -23.69 2.36 2.76
C ALA A 146 -24.36 1.20 3.54
N GLU A 147 -23.59 0.19 3.94
CA GLU A 147 -24.08 -0.92 4.78
C GLU A 147 -24.52 -0.43 6.17
N LEU A 148 -23.77 0.47 6.80
CA LEU A 148 -24.13 1.06 8.09
C LEU A 148 -25.38 1.93 7.99
N GLN A 149 -25.53 2.69 6.90
CA GLN A 149 -26.72 3.50 6.63
C GLN A 149 -27.94 2.62 6.33
N ALA A 150 -27.77 1.53 5.58
CA ALA A 150 -28.84 0.59 5.28
C ALA A 150 -29.30 -0.20 6.53
N LYS A 151 -28.38 -0.55 7.43
CA LYS A 151 -28.70 -1.17 8.73
C LYS A 151 -29.27 -0.21 9.77
N HIS A 152 -29.12 1.10 9.58
CA HIS A 152 -29.70 2.15 10.43
C HIS A 152 -31.15 2.51 10.08
N GLY A 153 -31.75 1.88 9.07
CA GLY A 153 -33.15 2.07 8.69
C GLY A 153 -34.20 1.59 9.71
N ASP A 154 -33.79 0.96 10.83
CA ASP A 154 -34.73 0.35 11.81
C ASP A 154 -34.39 0.66 13.29
N ALA A 155 -33.60 1.73 13.55
CA ALA A 155 -33.22 2.11 14.92
C ALA A 155 -33.38 3.62 15.17
N SER A 156 -34.62 4.08 15.28
CA SER A 156 -35.01 5.48 15.55
C SER A 156 -34.67 6.01 16.96
N ASN A 157 -33.48 5.76 17.52
CA ASN A 157 -33.13 6.42 18.79
C ASN A 157 -31.65 6.76 19.06
N ASN A 158 -30.76 6.76 18.05
CA ASN A 158 -29.35 7.14 18.26
C ASN A 158 -28.71 8.02 17.17
N GLN A 159 -29.49 8.63 16.27
CA GLN A 159 -28.96 9.52 15.22
C GLN A 159 -28.22 10.77 15.75
N GLN A 160 -28.52 11.23 16.96
CA GLN A 160 -27.84 12.42 17.52
C GLN A 160 -26.40 12.14 17.99
N GLY A 161 -26.04 10.90 18.32
CA GLY A 161 -24.71 10.56 18.85
C GLY A 161 -23.63 10.50 17.78
N GLU A 162 -23.96 9.95 16.61
CA GLU A 162 -22.99 9.75 15.52
C GLU A 162 -22.69 11.05 14.78
N GLU A 163 -23.71 11.87 14.50
CA GLU A 163 -23.51 13.20 13.93
C GLU A 163 -22.72 14.13 14.87
N ALA A 164 -22.93 14.02 16.18
CA ALA A 164 -22.19 14.82 17.15
C ALA A 164 -20.71 14.40 17.19
N LYS A 165 -20.43 13.10 17.14
CA LYS A 165 -19.05 12.57 17.12
C LYS A 165 -18.32 12.97 15.85
N GLN A 166 -19.00 12.92 14.70
CA GLN A 166 -18.43 13.33 13.42
C GLN A 166 -18.13 14.84 13.40
N ARG A 167 -19.07 15.66 13.88
CA ARG A 167 -18.86 17.11 14.02
C ARG A 167 -17.70 17.44 14.97
N GLU A 168 -17.55 16.67 16.05
CA GLU A 168 -16.44 16.85 16.97
C GLU A 168 -15.10 16.50 16.31
N THR A 169 -15.00 15.39 15.57
CA THR A 169 -13.77 15.02 14.85
C THR A 169 -13.41 16.01 13.76
N ASP A 170 -14.40 16.52 13.02
CA ASP A 170 -14.18 17.48 11.95
C ASP A 170 -13.72 18.83 12.51
N MET A 171 -14.28 19.25 13.64
CA MET A 171 -13.84 20.44 14.36
C MET A 171 -12.40 20.28 14.89
N ARG A 172 -12.07 19.13 15.50
CA ARG A 172 -10.70 18.82 15.96
C ARG A 172 -9.70 18.88 14.80
N ASN A 173 -10.01 18.23 13.68
CA ASN A 173 -9.15 18.19 12.51
C ASN A 173 -8.93 19.57 11.88
N THR A 174 -9.95 20.42 11.90
CA THR A 174 -9.88 21.80 11.40
C THR A 174 -8.97 22.66 12.28
N ILE A 175 -9.10 22.57 13.60
CA ILE A 175 -8.24 23.31 14.54
C ILE A 175 -6.78 22.88 14.39
N LEU A 176 -6.52 21.57 14.36
CA LEU A 176 -5.17 21.04 14.18
C LEU A 176 -4.56 21.47 12.83
N ALA A 177 -5.37 21.65 11.78
CA ALA A 177 -4.91 22.14 10.48
C ALA A 177 -4.48 23.62 10.49
N GLN A 178 -5.09 24.44 11.34
CA GLN A 178 -4.74 25.84 11.47
C GLN A 178 -3.48 26.03 12.32
N VAL A 179 -3.26 25.13 13.28
CA VAL A 179 -2.20 25.22 14.28
C VAL A 179 -0.91 24.52 13.86
N LEU A 180 -1.00 23.41 13.13
CA LEU A 180 0.16 22.61 12.74
C LEU A 180 0.59 22.91 11.30
N ASP A 181 1.89 22.93 11.05
CA ASP A 181 2.40 22.85 9.69
C ASP A 181 2.36 21.40 9.14
N GLN A 182 2.75 21.23 7.87
CA GLN A 182 2.70 19.93 7.20
C GLN A 182 3.65 18.91 7.85
N SER A 183 4.82 19.36 8.34
CA SER A 183 5.83 18.51 8.99
C SER A 183 5.35 18.01 10.35
N ALA A 184 4.82 18.90 11.18
CA ALA A 184 4.29 18.61 12.49
C ALA A 184 3.07 17.67 12.41
N ARG A 185 2.21 17.86 11.40
CA ARG A 185 1.06 16.98 11.15
C ARG A 185 1.48 15.56 10.79
N ALA A 186 2.47 15.41 9.91
CA ALA A 186 3.00 14.10 9.55
C ALA A 186 3.61 13.38 10.77
N ARG A 187 4.35 14.13 11.61
CA ARG A 187 4.95 13.59 12.84
C ARG A 187 3.89 13.14 13.85
N LEU A 188 2.85 13.94 14.05
CA LEU A 188 1.73 13.61 14.93
C LEU A 188 0.96 12.38 14.43
N SER A 189 0.73 12.28 13.11
CA SER A 189 0.11 11.11 12.49
C SER A 189 0.93 9.83 12.72
N ASN A 190 2.25 9.90 12.54
CA ASN A 190 3.14 8.77 12.80
C ASN A 190 3.18 8.41 14.30
N LEU A 191 3.14 9.41 15.19
CA LEU A 191 3.07 9.19 16.62
C LEU A 191 1.74 8.53 17.04
N ALA A 192 0.63 8.93 16.43
CA ALA A 192 -0.69 8.33 16.69
C ALA A 192 -0.73 6.83 16.33
N LEU A 193 0.01 6.42 15.30
CA LEU A 193 0.14 5.00 14.91
C LEU A 193 0.94 4.17 15.93
N VAL A 194 1.97 4.76 16.54
CA VAL A 194 2.89 4.02 17.43
C VAL A 194 2.46 4.14 18.90
N LYS A 195 1.90 5.27 19.32
CA LYS A 195 1.49 5.59 20.71
C LYS A 195 0.26 6.51 20.73
N PRO A 196 -0.95 5.96 20.54
CA PRO A 196 -2.19 6.76 20.40
C PRO A 196 -2.50 7.62 21.64
N GLU A 197 -2.27 7.09 22.85
CA GLU A 197 -2.50 7.82 24.11
C GLU A 197 -1.69 9.13 24.19
N LYS A 198 -0.41 9.09 23.76
CA LYS A 198 0.46 10.27 23.78
C LYS A 198 0.08 11.27 22.69
N ALA A 199 -0.33 10.79 21.51
CA ALA A 199 -0.81 11.65 20.44
C ALA A 199 -2.08 12.39 20.85
N ASN A 200 -3.05 11.69 21.46
CA ASN A 200 -4.29 12.30 21.97
C ASN A 200 -4.00 13.38 23.03
N ALA A 201 -3.06 13.15 23.94
CA ALA A 201 -2.67 14.14 24.94
C ALA A 201 -2.09 15.41 24.30
N VAL A 202 -1.25 15.25 23.27
CA VAL A 202 -0.66 16.36 22.51
C VAL A 202 -1.73 17.10 21.71
N GLU A 203 -2.63 16.40 21.04
CA GLU A 203 -3.77 16.99 20.31
C GLU A 203 -4.66 17.82 21.23
N ASN A 204 -5.06 17.28 22.37
CA ASN A 204 -5.88 17.99 23.34
C ASN A 204 -5.21 19.25 23.86
N TYR A 205 -3.89 19.19 24.10
CA TYR A 205 -3.11 20.36 24.52
C TYR A 205 -3.04 21.43 23.42
N LEU A 206 -2.83 21.02 22.16
CA LEU A 206 -2.81 21.93 21.00
C LEU A 206 -4.16 22.60 20.77
N ILE A 207 -5.26 21.83 20.84
CA ILE A 207 -6.63 22.34 20.73
C ILE A 207 -6.92 23.33 21.85
N GLN A 208 -6.47 23.03 23.08
CA GLN A 208 -6.63 23.94 24.22
C GLN A 208 -5.88 25.26 23.97
N MET A 209 -4.62 25.21 23.54
CA MET A 209 -3.85 26.42 23.23
C MET A 209 -4.47 27.26 22.11
N ALA A 210 -5.06 26.60 21.11
CA ALA A 210 -5.78 27.26 20.01
C ALA A 210 -7.03 28.01 20.50
N ARG A 211 -7.82 27.38 21.38
CA ARG A 211 -9.03 27.99 21.96
C ARG A 211 -8.71 29.19 22.85
N PHE A 212 -7.56 29.20 23.53
CA PHE A 212 -7.12 30.33 24.36
C PHE A 212 -6.43 31.45 23.57
N GLY A 213 -6.35 31.35 22.23
CA GLY A 213 -5.77 32.40 21.38
C GLY A 213 -4.28 32.67 21.65
N LYS A 214 -3.57 31.73 22.28
CA LYS A 214 -2.16 31.89 22.70
C LYS A 214 -1.15 31.52 21.60
N LEU A 215 -1.62 31.22 20.39
CA LEU A 215 -0.76 30.74 19.31
C LEU A 215 -0.35 31.89 18.39
N GLY A 216 0.90 32.31 18.49
CA GLY A 216 1.51 33.36 17.66
C GLY A 216 1.93 32.90 16.26
N GLY A 217 1.48 31.74 15.79
CA GLY A 217 1.84 31.18 14.49
C GLY A 217 1.63 29.66 14.39
N LYS A 218 1.90 29.10 13.20
CA LYS A 218 1.90 27.65 12.98
C LYS A 218 3.05 26.99 13.74
N ILE A 219 2.77 25.89 14.42
CA ILE A 219 3.73 25.08 15.16
C ILE A 219 4.42 24.14 14.18
N SER A 220 5.75 24.23 14.14
CA SER A 220 6.62 23.33 13.39
C SER A 220 6.92 22.04 14.15
N GLU A 221 7.54 21.07 13.47
CA GLU A 221 7.94 19.80 14.09
C GLU A 221 8.79 19.99 15.36
N SER A 222 9.73 20.93 15.35
CA SER A 222 10.54 21.26 16.54
C SER A 222 9.68 21.74 17.71
N GLY A 223 8.72 22.63 17.45
CA GLY A 223 7.77 23.09 18.48
C GLY A 223 6.84 21.98 18.98
N LEU A 224 6.46 21.04 18.12
CA LEU A 224 5.67 19.87 18.50
C LEU A 224 6.45 18.94 19.45
N ILE A 225 7.76 18.78 19.23
CA ILE A 225 8.63 17.97 20.08
C ILE A 225 8.76 18.58 21.49
N GLU A 226 8.92 19.90 21.59
CA GLU A 226 8.95 20.59 22.89
C GLU A 226 7.62 20.43 23.66
N ILE A 227 6.50 20.46 22.94
CA ILE A 227 5.17 20.23 23.52
C ILE A 227 5.04 18.79 24.00
N LEU A 228 5.49 17.82 23.19
CA LEU A 228 5.50 16.41 23.55
C LEU A 228 6.31 16.15 24.82
N GLU A 229 7.46 16.82 24.97
CA GLU A 229 8.31 16.72 26.16
C GLU A 229 7.63 17.29 27.40
N LYS A 230 7.01 18.48 27.30
CA LYS A 230 6.24 19.10 28.39
C LYS A 230 5.04 18.25 28.83
N VAL A 231 4.32 17.67 27.88
CA VAL A 231 3.18 16.78 28.14
C VAL A 231 3.66 15.50 28.83
N SER A 232 4.79 14.93 28.41
CA SER A 232 5.39 13.73 29.04
C SER A 232 5.82 13.99 30.49
N GLN A 233 6.46 15.14 30.77
CA GLN A 233 6.89 15.52 32.11
C GLN A 233 5.74 15.76 33.10
N GLN A 234 4.57 16.19 32.62
CA GLN A 234 3.36 16.33 33.46
C GLN A 234 2.71 14.98 33.78
N THR A 235 2.77 14.00 32.87
CA THR A 235 2.23 12.65 33.12
C THR A 235 3.04 11.82 34.12
N GLU A 236 4.35 12.07 34.31
CA GLU A 236 5.18 11.29 35.25
C GLU A 236 5.02 11.71 36.72
N LYS A 237 4.50 12.92 37.02
CA LYS A 237 4.42 13.45 38.40
C LYS A 237 3.15 13.07 39.18
N LYS A 238 2.25 12.21 38.68
CA LYS A 238 0.92 12.00 39.29
C LYS A 238 0.55 10.57 39.70
N THR A 239 1.53 9.72 40.04
CA THR A 239 1.27 8.44 40.74
C THR A 239 2.01 8.39 42.08
N THR A 240 1.43 9.01 43.11
CA THR A 240 1.73 8.67 44.51
C THR A 240 0.60 7.76 45.00
N VAL A 241 0.84 6.45 45.02
CA VAL A 241 -0.11 5.46 45.56
C VAL A 241 0.14 5.36 47.07
N THR A 242 -0.79 5.89 47.87
CA THR A 242 -0.78 5.75 49.33
C THR A 242 -1.32 4.36 49.71
N PHE A 243 -0.43 3.45 50.12
CA PHE A 243 -0.81 2.12 50.60
C PHE A 243 -1.26 2.19 52.06
N ASN A 244 -2.56 1.97 52.32
CA ASN A 244 -3.08 1.76 53.66
C ASN A 244 -3.33 0.26 53.89
N ARG A 245 -2.37 -0.43 54.53
CA ARG A 245 -2.51 -1.86 54.88
C ARG A 245 -3.46 -1.99 56.08
N ARG A 246 -4.69 -2.41 55.81
CA ARG A 246 -5.60 -2.93 56.84
C ARG A 246 -5.13 -4.35 57.20
N ARG A 247 -4.67 -4.57 58.44
CA ARG A 247 -4.46 -5.91 59.01
C ARG A 247 -5.83 -6.61 59.09
N VAL A 248 -5.94 -7.78 58.49
CA VAL A 248 -6.98 -8.75 58.80
C VAL A 248 -6.46 -9.55 60.00
N MET A 249 -7.19 -9.52 61.12
CA MET A 249 -6.98 -10.44 62.23
C MET A 249 -7.87 -11.66 62.00
N ASP A 250 -7.27 -12.83 61.96
CA ASP A 250 -7.89 -14.10 62.35
C ASP A 250 -8.21 -14.04 63.86
N SER A 251 -9.43 -14.42 64.23
CA SER A 251 -9.64 -15.26 65.40
C SER A 251 -10.96 -16.03 65.25
N ASP A 252 -10.85 -17.35 65.22
CA ASP A 252 -11.90 -18.31 65.58
C ASP A 252 -12.52 -17.94 66.95
N ASP A 253 -13.82 -18.23 67.08
CA ASP A 253 -14.51 -18.79 68.26
C ASP A 253 -15.94 -18.23 68.37
N GLU A 254 -16.94 -19.10 68.16
CA GLU A 254 -17.98 -19.45 69.15
C GLU A 254 -19.18 -20.12 68.46
N ASP A 255 -19.31 -21.43 68.73
CA ASP A 255 -20.57 -22.18 68.68
C ASP A 255 -21.59 -21.52 69.62
N ASP A 256 -22.84 -21.33 69.18
CA ASP A 256 -23.97 -21.30 70.12
C ASP A 256 -25.33 -21.61 69.45
N TYR A 257 -25.96 -22.64 70.02
CA TYR A 257 -27.36 -23.16 69.96
C TYR A 257 -27.88 -23.94 68.74
#